data_AF-A0A3N6MFU1-F1
#
_entry.id   AF-A0A3N6MFU1-F1
#
_cell.length_a   1.000
_cell.length_b   1.000
_cell.length_c   1.000
_cell.angle_alpha   90.00
_cell.angle_beta   90.00
_cell.angle_gamma   90.00
#
_symmetry.space_group_name_H-M   'P 1'
#
loop_
_entity.id
_entity.type
_entity.pdbx_description
1 polymer ?
#
loop_
_entity_poly.entity_id
_entity_poly.type
_entity_poly.pdbx_seq_one_letter_code
_entity_poly.pdbx_strand_id
1 'polypeptide(L)'
;MPSPSYFGEVRRYLRDQGWNTSSRRLQEGVFLYGGTRKSADGRQRVVVLAVVDPDVAVTERHLRHLWNVGREKDADAAVVTKAGGLSERVTDVAESNGFTVLESETVRRDGSEPSHERSEYPSDDEGYEIYPSRLRMLLYFAGSVVLALGCGLLLSVGPAIGLYEFVAVALATPLFAAGSVLFFYRLIDYSPVIRIDATGIRYRKFSSMEFIPWDRIESVDVERVEHRGGSTEMLQIAVTEYPEERWWQRLQNGMNKAVLGAEEDAYYVPIDSYGVSSEEVTGAIEQYTDGTIPVLMES
;
A
#
# COMPACT_ATOMS: atom_id res chain seq x y z
N MET A 1 10.99 -7.10 26.14
CA MET A 1 10.79 -7.05 24.68
C MET A 1 9.29 -7.06 24.46
N PRO A 2 8.71 -6.08 23.76
CA PRO A 2 7.30 -6.12 23.38
C PRO A 2 7.02 -7.43 22.64
N SER A 3 5.90 -8.12 22.90
CA SER A 3 5.60 -9.32 22.11
C SER A 3 5.16 -8.85 20.72
N PRO A 4 5.94 -9.11 19.65
CA PRO A 4 5.48 -8.83 18.28
C PRO A 4 4.15 -9.54 17.95
N SER A 5 3.75 -10.51 18.77
CA SER A 5 2.48 -11.21 18.67
C SER A 5 1.26 -10.31 18.79
N TYR A 6 1.23 -9.32 19.70
CA TYR A 6 -0.04 -8.63 19.99
C TYR A 6 -0.51 -7.72 18.85
N PHE A 7 0.43 -7.16 18.08
CA PHE A 7 0.10 -6.44 16.84
C PHE A 7 -0.64 -7.36 15.85
N GLY A 8 -0.06 -8.55 15.59
CA GLY A 8 -0.67 -9.56 14.73
C GLY A 8 -2.00 -10.08 15.27
N GLU A 9 -2.11 -10.26 16.59
CA GLU A 9 -3.35 -10.69 17.25
C GLU A 9 -4.49 -9.66 17.08
N VAL A 10 -4.23 -8.36 17.27
CA VAL A 10 -5.23 -7.30 17.04
C VAL A 10 -5.65 -7.26 15.57
N ARG A 11 -4.69 -7.31 14.64
CA ARG A 11 -4.98 -7.30 13.21
C ARG A 11 -5.83 -8.50 12.79
N ARG A 12 -5.46 -9.70 13.27
CA ARG A 12 -6.21 -10.93 13.04
C ARG A 12 -7.62 -10.82 13.61
N TYR A 13 -7.76 -10.40 14.87
CA TYR A 13 -9.07 -10.20 15.50
C TYR A 13 -9.96 -9.27 14.66
N LEU A 14 -9.44 -8.12 14.23
CA LEU A 14 -10.22 -7.18 13.41
C LEU A 14 -10.63 -7.78 12.06
N ARG A 15 -9.74 -8.52 11.41
CA ARG A 15 -10.05 -9.23 10.16
C ARG A 15 -11.13 -10.29 10.37
N ASP A 16 -11.03 -11.09 11.43
CA ASP A 16 -11.98 -12.16 11.74
C ASP A 16 -13.37 -11.59 12.10
N GLN A 17 -13.42 -10.35 12.60
CA GLN A 17 -14.63 -9.55 12.79
C GLN A 17 -15.16 -8.87 11.50
N GLY A 18 -14.57 -9.20 10.33
CA GLY A 18 -14.96 -8.72 9.02
C GLY A 18 -14.49 -7.31 8.68
N TRP A 19 -13.52 -6.75 9.42
CA TRP A 19 -12.99 -5.42 9.14
C TRP A 19 -11.86 -5.49 8.11
N ASN A 20 -11.99 -4.69 7.05
CA ASN A 20 -10.87 -4.34 6.20
C ASN A 20 -10.13 -3.17 6.84
N THR A 21 -8.90 -3.40 7.29
CA THR A 21 -8.13 -2.46 8.12
C THR A 21 -6.84 -2.00 7.45
N SER A 22 -6.48 -0.74 7.69
CA SER A 22 -5.15 -0.16 7.48
C SER A 22 -4.57 0.24 8.83
N SER A 23 -3.27 0.06 9.05
CA SER A 23 -2.60 0.42 10.30
C SER A 23 -1.56 1.51 10.09
N ARG A 24 -1.37 2.37 11.10
CA ARG A 24 -0.29 3.34 11.16
C ARG A 24 0.37 3.29 12.53
N ARG A 25 1.70 3.21 12.57
CA ARG A 25 2.47 3.37 13.81
C ARG A 25 2.44 4.83 14.26
N LEU A 26 2.03 5.07 15.51
CA LEU A 26 2.06 6.42 16.11
C LEU A 26 3.38 6.68 16.84
N GLN A 27 3.86 5.65 17.54
CA GLN A 27 5.14 5.61 18.22
C GLN A 27 5.53 4.13 18.45
N GLU A 28 6.69 3.87 19.02
CA GLU A 28 7.05 2.52 19.43
C GLU A 28 6.01 1.92 20.40
N GLY A 29 5.58 0.70 20.09
CA GLY A 29 4.57 -0.02 20.87
C GLY A 29 3.12 0.49 20.73
N VAL A 30 2.84 1.50 19.89
CA VAL A 30 1.49 2.08 19.75
C VAL A 30 1.10 2.24 18.29
N PHE A 31 -0.02 1.63 17.93
CA PHE A 31 -0.57 1.58 16.58
C PHE A 31 -1.99 2.10 16.54
N LEU A 32 -2.36 2.69 15.41
CA LEU A 32 -3.71 3.11 15.10
C LEU A 32 -4.20 2.35 13.88
N TYR A 33 -5.33 1.65 14.00
CA TYR A 33 -6.00 1.00 12.89
C TYR A 33 -7.21 1.82 12.47
N GLY A 34 -7.36 2.04 11.17
CA GLY A 34 -8.62 2.47 10.56
C GLY A 34 -9.26 1.27 9.87
N GLY A 35 -10.50 0.94 10.19
CA GLY A 35 -11.21 -0.20 9.63
C GLY A 35 -12.51 0.21 8.94
N THR A 36 -12.88 -0.50 7.88
CA THR A 36 -14.23 -0.43 7.30
C THR A 36 -14.81 -1.82 7.09
N ARG A 37 -16.12 -1.97 7.29
CA ARG A 37 -16.84 -3.20 6.94
C ARG A 37 -18.19 -2.90 6.31
N LYS A 38 -18.69 -3.83 5.49
CA LYS A 38 -20.06 -3.76 4.97
C LYS A 38 -21.02 -4.22 6.06
N SER A 39 -22.12 -3.50 6.24
CA SER A 39 -23.23 -3.81 7.12
C SER A 39 -24.54 -3.69 6.34
N ALA A 40 -25.64 -4.23 6.88
CA ALA A 40 -26.97 -4.14 6.27
C ALA A 40 -27.39 -2.68 6.03
N ASP A 41 -27.01 -1.78 6.94
CA ASP A 41 -27.38 -0.35 6.91
C ASP A 41 -26.36 0.53 6.17
N GLY A 42 -25.34 -0.06 5.55
CA GLY A 42 -24.30 0.66 4.80
C GLY A 42 -22.88 0.29 5.19
N ARG A 43 -21.96 1.25 5.11
CA ARG A 43 -20.54 1.02 5.45
C ARG A 43 -20.28 1.49 6.87
N GLN A 44 -19.81 0.57 7.71
CA GLN A 44 -19.33 0.91 9.05
C GLN A 44 -17.84 1.23 9.03
N ARG A 45 -17.42 2.14 9.90
CA ARG A 45 -16.05 2.60 10.08
C ARG A 45 -15.66 2.50 11.56
N VAL A 46 -14.45 2.02 11.81
CA VAL A 46 -13.89 1.93 13.16
C VAL A 46 -12.50 2.54 13.17
N VAL A 47 -12.12 3.15 14.30
CA VAL A 47 -10.73 3.48 14.58
C VAL A 47 -10.32 2.77 15.86
N VAL A 48 -9.20 2.05 15.84
CA VAL A 48 -8.69 1.27 16.98
C VAL A 48 -7.31 1.76 17.36
N LEU A 49 -7.13 2.17 18.60
CA LEU A 49 -5.81 2.40 19.19
C LEU A 49 -5.35 1.12 19.89
N ALA A 50 -4.25 0.53 19.42
CA ALA A 50 -3.65 -0.66 20.01
C ALA A 50 -2.29 -0.34 20.63
N VAL A 51 -2.14 -0.58 21.93
CA VAL A 51 -0.86 -0.51 22.62
C VAL A 51 -0.30 -1.91 22.79
N VAL A 52 0.64 -2.28 21.93
CA VAL A 52 1.19 -3.64 21.82
C VAL A 52 2.32 -3.88 22.82
N ASP A 53 2.98 -2.83 23.28
CA ASP A 53 3.97 -2.93 24.34
C ASP A 53 3.28 -2.91 25.71
N PRO A 54 3.39 -3.98 26.53
CA PRO A 54 2.75 -4.04 27.83
C PRO A 54 3.26 -2.97 28.81
N ASP A 55 4.49 -2.48 28.62
CA ASP A 55 5.15 -1.49 29.49
C ASP A 55 4.75 -0.05 29.14
N VAL A 56 4.18 0.18 27.96
CA VAL A 56 3.71 1.49 27.53
C VAL A 56 2.34 1.79 28.12
N ALA A 57 2.25 2.83 28.96
CA ALA A 57 0.97 3.27 29.51
C ALA A 57 0.10 3.98 28.46
N VAL A 58 -1.21 3.71 28.49
CA VAL A 58 -2.19 4.51 27.75
C VAL A 58 -2.38 5.85 28.46
N THR A 59 -2.15 6.94 27.75
CA THR A 59 -2.23 8.31 28.29
C THR A 59 -3.48 9.02 27.76
N GLU A 60 -3.87 10.11 28.44
CA GLU A 60 -4.95 10.99 27.95
C GLU A 60 -4.65 11.54 26.55
N ARG A 61 -3.36 11.76 26.22
CA ARG A 61 -2.94 12.19 24.87
C ARG A 61 -3.31 11.16 23.82
N HIS A 62 -3.17 9.86 24.12
CA HIS A 62 -3.54 8.79 23.20
C HIS A 62 -5.06 8.75 22.98
N LEU A 63 -5.85 8.86 24.05
CA LEU A 63 -7.32 8.89 23.95
C LEU A 63 -7.81 10.12 23.18
N ARG A 64 -7.22 11.29 23.44
CA ARG A 64 -7.53 12.52 22.69
C ARG A 64 -7.16 12.40 21.21
N HIS A 65 -6.06 11.72 20.90
CA HIS A 65 -5.69 11.47 19.52
C HIS A 65 -6.69 10.52 18.84
N LEU A 66 -7.07 9.42 19.51
CA LEU A 66 -8.09 8.49 19.03
C LEU A 66 -9.43 9.21 18.77
N TRP A 67 -9.85 10.10 19.68
CA TRP A 67 -11.04 10.94 19.48
C TRP A 67 -10.96 11.79 18.22
N ASN A 68 -9.86 12.52 18.05
CA ASN A 68 -9.68 13.43 16.93
C ASN A 68 -9.68 12.67 15.59
N VAL A 69 -8.99 11.53 15.52
CA VAL A 69 -8.97 10.72 14.31
C VAL A 69 -10.33 10.08 14.05
N GLY A 70 -11.02 9.59 15.09
CA GLY A 70 -12.39 9.09 14.98
C GLY A 70 -13.34 10.13 14.37
N ARG A 71 -13.25 11.39 14.81
CA ARG A 71 -14.03 12.50 14.23
C ARG A 71 -13.60 12.87 12.81
N GLU A 72 -12.31 12.93 12.53
CA GLU A 72 -11.80 13.24 11.18
C GLU A 72 -12.23 12.18 10.15
N LYS A 73 -12.26 10.92 10.56
CA LYS A 73 -12.61 9.78 9.71
C LYS A 73 -14.09 9.42 9.73
N ASP A 74 -14.91 10.18 10.47
CA ASP A 74 -16.34 9.92 10.63
C ASP A 74 -16.58 8.45 11.00
N ALA A 75 -15.88 8.02 12.06
CA ALA A 75 -15.90 6.65 12.55
C ALA A 75 -17.12 6.41 13.43
N ASP A 76 -17.80 5.29 13.21
CA ASP A 76 -18.97 4.88 14.00
C ASP A 76 -18.55 4.40 15.41
N ALA A 77 -17.32 3.90 15.54
CA ALA A 77 -16.76 3.44 16.78
C ALA A 77 -15.28 3.81 16.92
N ALA A 78 -14.88 4.13 18.14
CA ALA A 78 -13.50 4.34 18.54
C ALA A 78 -13.15 3.36 19.66
N VAL A 79 -12.15 2.52 19.43
CA VAL A 79 -11.81 1.38 20.28
C VAL A 79 -10.39 1.55 20.83
N VAL A 80 -10.16 1.17 22.09
CA VAL A 80 -8.83 1.12 22.68
C VAL A 80 -8.53 -0.27 23.25
N THR A 81 -7.33 -0.78 23.00
CA THR A 81 -6.86 -2.07 23.52
C THR A 81 -5.36 -2.01 23.88
N LYS A 82 -4.94 -2.81 24.86
CA LYS A 82 -3.54 -2.91 25.30
C LYS A 82 -3.15 -4.35 25.64
N ALA A 83 -1.97 -4.80 25.22
CA ALA A 83 -1.47 -6.17 25.40
C ALA A 83 -1.45 -6.66 26.87
N GLY A 84 -1.24 -5.74 27.82
CA GLY A 84 -1.25 -6.02 29.26
C GLY A 84 -2.51 -5.54 29.98
N GLY A 85 -3.60 -5.27 29.26
CA GLY A 85 -4.80 -4.64 29.80
C GLY A 85 -4.64 -3.14 30.05
N LEU A 86 -5.77 -2.46 30.24
CA LEU A 86 -5.84 -1.06 30.65
C LEU A 86 -5.92 -0.96 32.18
N SER A 87 -5.42 0.13 32.75
CA SER A 87 -5.67 0.41 34.15
C SER A 87 -7.12 0.86 34.34
N GLU A 88 -7.73 0.56 35.49
CA GLU A 88 -9.11 0.92 35.83
C GLU A 88 -9.41 2.41 35.55
N ARG A 89 -8.50 3.30 35.95
CA ARG A 89 -8.62 4.74 35.67
C ARG A 89 -8.69 5.08 34.17
N VAL A 90 -7.95 4.36 33.32
CA VAL A 90 -7.98 4.58 31.86
C VAL A 90 -9.26 4.00 31.28
N THR A 91 -9.70 2.82 31.75
CA THR A 91 -10.98 2.21 31.38
C THR A 91 -12.14 3.17 31.67
N ASP A 92 -12.22 3.70 32.90
CA ASP A 92 -13.25 4.66 33.30
C ASP A 92 -13.28 5.90 32.41
N VAL A 93 -12.11 6.46 32.12
CA VAL A 93 -11.97 7.63 31.24
C VAL A 93 -12.36 7.27 29.80
N ALA A 94 -11.98 6.09 29.32
CA ALA A 94 -12.30 5.66 27.97
C ALA A 94 -13.82 5.51 27.79
N GLU A 95 -14.46 4.77 28.69
CA GLU A 95 -15.90 4.54 28.64
C GLU A 95 -16.71 5.82 28.87
N SER A 96 -16.29 6.69 29.79
CA SER A 96 -16.94 7.98 30.04
C SER A 96 -16.92 8.92 28.83
N ASN A 97 -15.98 8.71 27.90
CA ASN A 97 -15.88 9.46 26.65
C ASN A 97 -16.42 8.68 25.44
N GLY A 98 -17.13 7.56 25.66
CA GLY A 98 -17.77 6.79 24.59
C GLY A 98 -16.81 5.93 23.77
N PHE A 99 -15.59 5.69 24.25
CA PHE A 99 -14.71 4.70 23.64
C PHE A 99 -15.12 3.30 24.06
N THR A 100 -15.01 2.35 23.14
CA THR A 100 -15.11 0.93 23.48
C THR A 100 -13.76 0.42 23.98
N VAL A 101 -13.75 -0.19 25.15
CA VAL A 101 -12.56 -0.89 25.66
C VAL A 101 -12.60 -2.33 25.16
N LEU A 102 -11.55 -2.74 24.44
CA LEU A 102 -11.40 -4.10 23.95
C LEU A 102 -10.33 -4.82 24.77
N GLU A 103 -10.79 -5.75 25.60
CA GLU A 103 -9.92 -6.52 26.50
C GLU A 103 -8.93 -7.39 25.75
N SER A 104 -7.73 -7.52 26.31
CA SER A 104 -6.64 -8.24 25.66
C SER A 104 -6.89 -9.75 25.59
N GLU A 105 -7.59 -10.31 26.57
CA GLU A 105 -8.01 -11.71 26.51
C GLU A 105 -9.02 -11.95 25.39
N THR A 106 -9.88 -10.98 25.07
CA THR A 106 -10.84 -11.12 23.96
C THR A 106 -10.11 -11.17 22.62
N VAL A 107 -9.14 -10.28 22.41
CA VAL A 107 -8.28 -10.27 21.21
C VAL A 107 -7.54 -11.59 21.05
N ARG A 108 -7.02 -12.13 22.16
CA ARG A 108 -6.30 -13.42 22.16
C ARG A 108 -7.22 -14.60 21.95
N ARG A 109 -8.34 -14.67 22.66
CA ARG A 109 -9.25 -15.83 22.68
C ARG A 109 -9.93 -16.04 21.34
N ASP A 110 -10.52 -14.97 20.78
CA ASP A 110 -11.17 -15.05 19.47
C ASP A 110 -10.16 -15.25 18.33
N GLY A 111 -8.87 -14.96 18.57
CA GLY A 111 -7.80 -15.31 17.65
C GLY A 111 -7.26 -16.74 17.80
N SER A 112 -7.58 -17.48 18.87
CA SER A 112 -6.89 -18.73 19.22
C SER A 112 -7.66 -20.03 18.92
N GLU A 113 -8.92 -19.95 18.50
CA GLU A 113 -9.68 -21.14 18.07
C GLU A 113 -10.23 -20.92 16.66
N PRO A 114 -9.69 -21.61 15.62
CA PRO A 114 -10.47 -21.80 14.42
C PRO A 114 -11.61 -22.74 14.79
N SER A 115 -12.78 -22.18 15.08
CA SER A 115 -14.02 -22.95 15.11
C SER A 115 -14.17 -23.61 13.73
N HIS A 116 -13.94 -24.92 13.69
CA HIS A 116 -14.05 -25.76 12.48
C HIS A 116 -15.49 -25.89 11.94
N GLU A 117 -16.41 -25.00 12.30
CA GLU A 117 -17.75 -24.93 11.74
C GLU A 117 -17.85 -23.74 10.81
N ARG A 118 -17.64 -24.04 9.53
CA ARG A 118 -17.82 -23.17 8.35
C ARG A 118 -16.71 -22.14 8.14
N SER A 119 -15.48 -22.64 8.00
CA SER A 119 -14.47 -21.99 7.16
C SER A 119 -14.96 -22.05 5.70
N GLU A 120 -15.78 -21.07 5.35
CA GLU A 120 -15.59 -20.41 4.06
C GLU A 120 -14.17 -19.86 4.15
N TYR A 121 -13.19 -20.60 3.62
CA TYR A 121 -11.86 -20.03 3.39
C TYR A 121 -12.09 -18.65 2.75
N PRO A 122 -11.40 -17.58 3.18
CA PRO A 122 -11.42 -16.35 2.39
C PRO A 122 -11.11 -16.82 0.98
N SER A 123 -12.07 -16.62 0.07
CA SER A 123 -11.93 -17.06 -1.32
C SER A 123 -10.53 -16.70 -1.75
N ASP A 124 -9.81 -17.58 -2.46
CA ASP A 124 -8.44 -17.39 -2.98
C ASP A 124 -8.24 -16.09 -3.80
N ASP A 125 -9.25 -15.22 -3.85
CA ASP A 125 -9.31 -13.89 -4.40
C ASP A 125 -9.00 -12.72 -3.44
N GLU A 126 -8.93 -12.89 -2.11
CA GLU A 126 -8.59 -11.77 -1.20
C GLU A 126 -7.06 -11.53 -1.11
N GLY A 127 -6.51 -10.96 -2.18
CA GLY A 127 -5.16 -10.38 -2.20
C GLY A 127 -5.12 -8.94 -1.69
N TYR A 128 -3.97 -8.51 -1.15
CA TYR A 128 -3.68 -7.11 -0.90
C TYR A 128 -3.43 -6.38 -2.23
N GLU A 129 -4.30 -5.46 -2.59
CA GLU A 129 -4.31 -4.78 -3.89
C GLU A 129 -3.89 -3.31 -3.77
N ILE A 130 -2.85 -2.93 -4.52
CA ILE A 130 -2.32 -1.57 -4.61
C ILE A 130 -2.82 -0.95 -5.90
N TYR A 131 -3.52 0.18 -5.78
CA TYR A 131 -4.11 0.89 -6.91
C TYR A 131 -3.31 2.15 -7.27
N PRO A 132 -3.32 2.57 -8.55
CA PRO A 132 -2.66 3.81 -8.93
C PRO A 132 -3.42 5.02 -8.39
N SER A 133 -2.70 6.07 -7.97
CA SER A 133 -3.35 7.30 -7.52
C SER A 133 -4.15 7.95 -8.67
N ARG A 134 -5.48 8.01 -8.55
CA ARG A 134 -6.37 8.63 -9.56
C ARG A 134 -6.00 10.07 -9.86
N LEU A 135 -5.63 10.83 -8.83
CA LEU A 135 -5.24 12.23 -9.00
C LEU A 135 -3.95 12.34 -9.83
N ARG A 136 -2.93 11.54 -9.53
CA ARG A 136 -1.68 11.54 -10.31
C ARG A 136 -1.94 11.12 -11.75
N MET A 137 -2.73 10.07 -11.96
CA MET A 137 -3.13 9.61 -13.30
C MET A 137 -3.89 10.69 -14.08
N LEU A 138 -4.80 11.41 -13.44
CA LEU A 138 -5.51 12.55 -14.03
C LEU A 138 -4.55 13.68 -14.41
N LEU A 139 -3.57 14.00 -13.55
CA LEU A 139 -2.55 15.01 -13.83
C LEU A 139 -1.66 14.60 -14.99
N TYR A 140 -1.22 13.35 -15.08
CA TYR A 140 -0.45 12.84 -16.22
C TYR A 140 -1.25 12.88 -17.52
N PHE A 141 -2.53 12.51 -17.46
CA PHE A 141 -3.44 12.64 -18.59
C PHE A 141 -3.57 14.09 -19.04
N ALA A 142 -3.91 15.00 -18.13
CA ALA A 142 -4.08 16.42 -18.43
C ALA A 142 -2.80 17.05 -18.98
N GLY A 143 -1.64 16.76 -18.37
CA GLY A 143 -0.34 17.23 -18.83
C GLY A 143 0.00 16.72 -20.24
N SER A 144 -0.25 15.43 -20.52
CA SER A 144 -0.03 14.85 -21.85
C SER A 144 -0.92 15.48 -22.91
N VAL A 145 -2.19 15.77 -22.59
CA VAL A 145 -3.12 16.44 -23.50
C VAL A 145 -2.67 17.87 -23.80
N VAL A 146 -2.30 18.64 -22.77
CA VAL A 146 -1.81 20.01 -22.94
C VAL A 146 -0.55 20.04 -23.80
N LEU A 147 0.39 19.13 -23.58
CA LEU A 147 1.61 19.04 -24.38
C LEU A 147 1.33 18.63 -25.83
N ALA A 148 0.43 17.67 -26.06
CA ALA A 148 0.04 17.26 -27.40
C ALA A 148 -0.61 18.42 -28.18
N LEU A 149 -1.53 19.17 -27.55
CA LEU A 149 -2.17 20.35 -28.14
C LEU A 149 -1.16 21.48 -28.38
N GLY A 150 -0.26 21.73 -27.43
CA GLY A 150 0.81 22.72 -27.58
C GLY A 150 1.73 22.41 -28.75
N CYS A 151 2.14 21.15 -28.91
CA CYS A 151 2.95 20.71 -30.05
C CYS A 151 2.19 20.86 -31.38
N GLY A 152 0.90 20.47 -31.41
CA GLY A 152 0.04 20.66 -32.59
C GLY A 152 -0.12 22.13 -32.99
N LEU A 153 -0.27 23.02 -32.00
CA LEU A 153 -0.31 24.47 -32.22
C LEU A 153 1.03 24.96 -32.81
N LEU A 154 2.17 24.57 -32.24
CA LEU A 154 3.49 24.96 -32.76
C LEU A 154 3.70 24.52 -34.22
N LEU A 155 3.25 23.32 -34.58
CA LEU A 155 3.30 22.84 -35.97
C LEU A 155 2.41 23.68 -36.91
N SER A 156 1.30 24.21 -36.41
CA SER A 156 0.38 25.05 -37.19
C SER A 156 0.90 26.46 -37.47
N VAL A 157 1.83 26.98 -36.65
CA VAL A 157 2.43 28.33 -36.82
C VAL A 157 3.42 28.39 -38.00
N GLY A 158 3.76 27.25 -38.61
CA GLY A 158 4.47 27.21 -39.89
C GLY A 158 5.98 27.54 -39.80
N PRO A 159 6.60 28.09 -40.87
CA PRO A 159 8.06 28.07 -41.11
C PRO A 159 8.91 28.96 -40.19
N ALA A 160 8.34 29.48 -39.10
CA ALA A 160 9.06 30.27 -38.11
C ALA A 160 9.97 29.43 -37.19
N ILE A 161 9.78 28.11 -37.17
CA ILE A 161 10.60 27.14 -36.43
C ILE A 161 11.65 26.53 -37.36
N GLY A 162 12.88 26.40 -36.86
CA GLY A 162 13.95 25.73 -37.59
C GLY A 162 13.62 24.25 -37.86
N LEU A 163 14.34 23.65 -38.82
CA LEU A 163 14.08 22.27 -39.25
C LEU A 163 14.23 21.26 -38.10
N TYR A 164 15.21 21.46 -37.21
CA TYR A 164 15.44 20.57 -36.07
C TYR A 164 14.30 20.65 -35.05
N GLU A 165 13.86 21.87 -34.72
CA GLU A 165 12.74 22.10 -33.83
C GLU A 165 11.44 21.53 -34.41
N PHE A 166 11.22 21.73 -35.71
CA PHE A 166 10.07 21.17 -36.40
C PHE A 166 10.04 19.64 -36.29
N VAL A 167 11.15 18.96 -36.58
CA VAL A 167 11.24 17.49 -36.47
C VAL A 167 11.03 17.04 -35.03
N ALA A 168 11.62 17.73 -34.04
CA ALA A 168 11.43 17.40 -32.64
C ALA A 168 9.96 17.52 -32.21
N VAL A 169 9.28 18.61 -32.57
CA VAL A 169 7.85 18.81 -32.25
C VAL A 169 6.97 17.81 -33.00
N ALA A 170 7.30 17.50 -34.26
CA ALA A 170 6.57 16.52 -35.06
C ALA A 170 6.66 15.10 -34.46
N LEU A 171 7.79 14.73 -33.86
CA LEU A 171 7.96 13.44 -33.16
C LEU A 171 7.35 13.46 -31.75
N ALA A 172 7.41 14.58 -31.04
CA ALA A 172 6.85 14.73 -29.71
C ALA A 172 5.31 14.69 -29.71
N THR A 173 4.67 15.24 -30.75
CA THR A 173 3.20 15.28 -30.88
C THR A 173 2.54 13.90 -30.76
N PRO A 174 2.88 12.90 -31.62
CA PRO A 174 2.29 11.56 -31.51
C PRO A 174 2.68 10.85 -30.20
N LEU A 175 3.85 11.13 -29.64
CA LEU A 175 4.27 10.57 -28.35
C LEU A 175 3.35 11.04 -27.21
N PHE A 176 3.10 12.35 -27.09
CA PHE A 176 2.20 12.89 -26.07
C PHE A 176 0.73 12.52 -26.32
N ALA A 177 0.31 12.42 -27.58
CA ALA A 177 -1.02 11.93 -27.92
C ALA A 177 -1.21 10.47 -27.49
N ALA A 178 -0.24 9.60 -27.76
CA ALA A 178 -0.25 8.21 -27.32
C ALA A 178 -0.25 8.11 -25.77
N GLY A 179 0.57 8.92 -25.09
CA GLY A 179 0.57 9.02 -23.64
C GLY A 179 -0.80 9.42 -23.08
N SER A 180 -1.46 10.40 -23.70
CA SER A 180 -2.81 10.83 -23.31
C SER A 180 -3.83 9.69 -23.40
N VAL A 181 -3.84 8.94 -24.50
CA VAL A 181 -4.74 7.79 -24.68
C VAL A 181 -4.45 6.70 -23.63
N LEU A 182 -3.17 6.42 -23.37
CA LEU A 182 -2.75 5.41 -22.40
C LEU A 182 -3.18 5.78 -20.97
N PHE A 183 -2.94 7.03 -20.55
CA PHE A 183 -3.33 7.49 -19.21
C PHE A 183 -4.85 7.57 -19.05
N PHE A 184 -5.59 7.94 -20.11
CA PHE A 184 -7.04 7.91 -20.11
C PHE A 184 -7.58 6.49 -19.94
N TYR A 185 -7.06 5.53 -20.70
CA TYR A 185 -7.45 4.13 -20.57
C TYR A 185 -7.18 3.61 -19.16
N ARG A 186 -6.00 3.89 -18.60
CA ARG A 186 -5.67 3.55 -17.21
C ARG A 186 -6.57 4.23 -16.18
N LEU A 187 -7.03 5.44 -16.44
CA LEU A 187 -7.97 6.15 -15.55
C LEU A 187 -9.32 5.41 -15.48
N ILE A 188 -9.76 4.82 -16.60
CA ILE A 188 -11.01 4.06 -16.69
C ILE A 188 -10.87 2.64 -16.17
N ASP A 189 -9.85 1.90 -16.61
CA ASP A 189 -9.65 0.48 -16.31
C ASP A 189 -9.36 0.23 -14.82
N TYR A 190 -8.84 1.25 -14.11
CA TYR A 190 -8.57 1.29 -12.66
C TYR A 190 -8.24 -0.07 -12.01
N SER A 191 -7.40 -0.86 -12.67
CA SER A 191 -6.98 -2.16 -12.17
C SER A 191 -5.91 -1.96 -11.08
N PRO A 192 -5.72 -2.94 -10.18
CA PRO A 192 -4.55 -2.94 -9.31
C PRO A 192 -3.26 -2.95 -10.14
N VAL A 193 -2.25 -2.24 -9.64
CA VAL A 193 -0.87 -2.26 -10.17
C VAL A 193 -0.09 -3.39 -9.54
N ILE A 194 -0.27 -3.62 -8.24
CA ILE A 194 0.32 -4.73 -7.52
C ILE A 194 -0.82 -5.45 -6.79
N ARG A 195 -0.80 -6.77 -6.81
CA ARG A 195 -1.63 -7.63 -5.98
C ARG A 195 -0.72 -8.65 -5.32
N ILE A 196 -0.74 -8.69 -4.00
CA ILE A 196 0.02 -9.61 -3.17
C ILE A 196 -0.99 -10.58 -2.59
N ASP A 197 -0.87 -11.86 -2.92
CA ASP A 197 -1.81 -12.89 -2.46
C ASP A 197 -1.07 -14.14 -1.99
N ALA A 198 -1.80 -15.16 -1.55
CA ALA A 198 -1.21 -16.40 -1.05
C ALA A 198 -0.38 -17.16 -2.11
N THR A 199 -0.55 -16.84 -3.39
CA THR A 199 0.18 -17.52 -4.49
C THR A 199 1.47 -16.79 -4.86
N GLY A 200 1.53 -15.48 -4.67
CA GLY A 200 2.71 -14.68 -5.00
C GLY A 200 2.41 -13.19 -5.16
N ILE A 201 3.27 -12.53 -5.93
CA ILE A 201 3.11 -11.13 -6.29
C ILE A 201 2.73 -11.04 -7.76
N ARG A 202 1.53 -10.51 -8.03
CA ARG A 202 1.12 -10.08 -9.36
C ARG A 202 1.38 -8.60 -9.50
N TYR A 203 2.06 -8.19 -10.56
CA TYR A 203 2.26 -6.78 -10.84
C TYR A 203 2.07 -6.48 -12.33
N ARG A 204 1.46 -5.33 -12.63
CA ARG A 204 1.08 -4.96 -13.99
C ARG A 204 2.17 -4.14 -14.65
N LYS A 205 2.94 -4.76 -15.54
CA LYS A 205 3.86 -4.09 -16.48
C LYS A 205 3.11 -3.69 -17.74
N PHE A 206 2.90 -2.38 -17.93
CA PHE A 206 2.20 -1.76 -19.08
C PHE A 206 0.84 -2.40 -19.44
N SER A 207 0.85 -3.53 -20.14
CA SER A 207 -0.33 -4.24 -20.64
C SER A 207 -0.50 -5.67 -20.09
N SER A 208 0.53 -6.29 -19.51
CA SER A 208 0.44 -7.65 -18.95
C SER A 208 0.61 -7.67 -17.43
N MET A 209 -0.23 -8.45 -16.76
CA MET A 209 0.02 -8.89 -15.40
C MET A 209 1.12 -9.94 -15.45
N GLU A 210 2.25 -9.66 -14.80
CA GLU A 210 3.31 -10.62 -14.56
C GLU A 210 3.08 -11.20 -13.15
N PHE A 211 3.23 -12.51 -13.01
CA PHE A 211 3.04 -13.22 -11.76
C PHE A 211 4.37 -13.83 -11.33
N ILE A 212 4.82 -13.46 -10.14
CA ILE A 212 6.00 -14.01 -9.50
C ILE A 212 5.52 -14.84 -8.31
N PRO A 213 5.57 -16.18 -8.40
CA PRO A 213 5.19 -17.03 -7.28
C PRO A 213 6.20 -16.91 -6.13
N TRP A 214 5.74 -17.15 -4.90
CA TRP A 214 6.57 -16.98 -3.69
C TRP A 214 7.85 -17.83 -3.70
N ASP A 215 7.81 -19.03 -4.28
CA ASP A 215 8.95 -19.96 -4.38
C ASP A 215 10.07 -19.47 -5.30
N ARG A 216 9.84 -18.42 -6.09
CA ARG A 216 10.83 -17.78 -6.96
C ARG A 216 11.39 -16.47 -6.41
N ILE A 217 10.84 -15.99 -5.30
CA ILE A 217 11.27 -14.73 -4.66
C ILE A 217 12.32 -15.09 -3.63
N GLU A 218 13.54 -14.60 -3.84
CA GLU A 218 14.67 -14.84 -2.93
C GLU A 218 14.59 -13.91 -1.71
N SER A 219 14.32 -12.63 -1.95
CA SER A 219 14.13 -11.64 -0.91
C SER A 219 13.20 -10.53 -1.41
N VAL A 220 12.58 -9.85 -0.43
CA VAL A 220 11.88 -8.60 -0.69
C VAL A 220 12.41 -7.54 0.24
N ASP A 221 12.75 -6.39 -0.31
CA ASP A 221 13.25 -5.24 0.43
C ASP A 221 12.46 -4.00 0.01
N VAL A 222 12.42 -3.00 0.88
CA VAL A 222 11.91 -1.68 0.57
C VAL A 222 13.03 -0.67 0.70
N GLU A 223 13.65 -0.35 -0.42
CA GLU A 223 14.76 0.59 -0.50
C GLU A 223 14.24 2.02 -0.64
N ARG A 224 14.79 2.95 0.15
CA ARG A 224 14.55 4.39 -0.04
C ARG A 224 15.61 4.97 -0.95
N VAL A 225 15.24 5.24 -2.20
CA VAL A 225 16.12 5.85 -3.19
C VAL A 225 16.04 7.37 -3.11
N GLU A 226 17.14 8.00 -2.66
CA GLU A 226 17.29 9.45 -2.66
C GLU A 226 17.58 9.99 -4.07
N HIS A 227 16.88 11.07 -4.45
CA HIS A 227 17.13 11.79 -5.69
C HIS A 227 17.14 13.30 -5.43
N ARG A 228 17.59 14.09 -6.42
CA ARG A 228 17.86 15.53 -6.26
C ARG A 228 16.65 16.39 -5.85
N GLY A 229 15.44 15.82 -5.83
CA GLY A 229 14.19 16.50 -5.49
C GLY A 229 13.35 15.81 -4.40
N GLY A 230 13.86 14.75 -3.75
CA GLY A 230 13.11 13.98 -2.77
C GLY A 230 13.65 12.56 -2.57
N SER A 231 12.87 11.73 -1.90
CA SER A 231 13.13 10.30 -1.74
C SER A 231 11.93 9.51 -2.24
N THR A 232 12.18 8.38 -2.87
CA THR A 232 11.14 7.45 -3.34
C THR A 232 11.36 6.09 -2.70
N GLU A 233 10.32 5.54 -2.09
CA GLU A 233 10.34 4.17 -1.55
C GLU A 233 10.04 3.18 -2.68
N MET A 234 10.97 2.25 -2.89
CA MET A 234 10.96 1.28 -3.96
C MET A 234 10.88 -0.12 -3.35
N LEU A 235 9.86 -0.88 -3.73
CA LEU A 235 9.82 -2.31 -3.43
C LEU A 235 10.78 -3.03 -4.38
N GLN A 236 11.84 -3.60 -3.81
CA GLN A 236 12.81 -4.43 -4.49
C GLN A 236 12.44 -5.90 -4.29
N ILE A 237 12.16 -6.61 -5.39
CA ILE A 237 11.83 -8.04 -5.37
C ILE A 237 12.96 -8.77 -6.08
N ALA A 238 13.83 -9.42 -5.30
CA ALA A 238 14.90 -10.25 -5.85
C ALA A 238 14.31 -11.63 -6.23
N VAL A 239 14.65 -12.11 -7.43
CA VAL A 239 14.13 -13.39 -7.94
C VAL A 239 15.25 -14.33 -8.33
N THR A 240 15.04 -15.63 -8.12
CA THR A 240 16.05 -16.66 -8.40
C THR A 240 16.24 -16.88 -9.91
N GLU A 241 15.18 -16.69 -10.70
CA GLU A 241 15.21 -16.85 -12.16
C GLU A 241 14.24 -15.88 -12.82
N TYR A 242 14.74 -15.07 -13.75
CA TYR A 242 13.89 -14.21 -14.57
C TYR A 242 13.07 -15.06 -15.55
N PRO A 243 11.74 -14.85 -15.64
CA PRO A 243 10.98 -15.37 -16.76
C PRO A 243 11.58 -14.83 -18.06
N GLU A 244 11.67 -15.66 -19.11
CA GLU A 244 12.31 -15.29 -20.39
C GLU A 244 11.87 -13.90 -20.87
N GLU A 245 12.77 -12.92 -20.70
CA GLU A 245 12.42 -11.54 -20.95
C GLU A 245 12.35 -11.25 -22.45
N ARG A 246 11.23 -10.66 -22.87
CA ARG A 246 11.12 -10.10 -24.22
C ARG A 246 12.10 -8.91 -24.34
N TRP A 247 12.61 -8.64 -25.54
CA TRP A 247 13.70 -7.66 -25.72
C TRP A 247 13.36 -6.24 -25.19
N TRP A 248 12.09 -5.87 -25.17
CA TRP A 248 11.63 -4.58 -24.63
C TRP A 248 11.64 -4.53 -23.10
N GLN A 249 11.45 -5.66 -22.41
CA GLN A 249 11.59 -5.74 -20.95
C GLN A 249 13.05 -5.54 -20.55
N ARG A 250 13.99 -6.14 -21.29
CA ARG A 250 15.44 -5.90 -21.09
C ARG A 250 15.81 -4.42 -21.22
N LEU A 251 15.22 -3.73 -22.21
CA LEU A 251 15.47 -2.31 -22.43
C LEU A 251 14.91 -1.47 -21.28
N GLN A 252 13.72 -1.80 -20.78
CA GLN A 252 13.12 -1.15 -19.62
C GLN A 252 13.94 -1.40 -18.34
N ASN A 253 14.34 -2.63 -18.08
CA ASN A 253 15.19 -2.96 -16.93
C ASN A 253 16.54 -2.24 -17.03
N GLY A 254 17.12 -2.16 -18.23
CA GLY A 254 18.34 -1.39 -18.48
C GLY A 254 18.17 0.11 -18.22
N MET A 255 17.02 0.69 -18.56
CA MET A 255 16.72 2.10 -18.23
C MET A 255 16.51 2.29 -16.73
N ASN A 256 15.76 1.41 -16.08
CA ASN A 256 15.58 1.44 -14.62
C ASN A 256 16.94 1.30 -13.93
N LYS A 257 17.81 0.40 -14.40
CA LYS A 257 19.19 0.23 -13.92
C LYS A 257 20.02 1.50 -14.08
N ALA A 258 20.00 2.11 -15.27
CA ALA A 258 20.76 3.32 -15.53
C ALA A 258 20.28 4.53 -14.72
N VAL A 259 18.97 4.60 -14.43
CA VAL A 259 18.35 5.72 -13.71
C VAL A 259 18.43 5.53 -12.20
N LEU A 260 18.28 4.29 -11.72
CA LEU A 260 18.12 3.98 -10.30
C LEU A 260 19.37 3.34 -9.68
N GLY A 261 20.37 2.93 -10.47
CA GLY A 261 21.56 2.24 -9.95
C GLY A 261 21.31 0.80 -9.51
N ALA A 262 20.17 0.22 -9.90
CA ALA A 262 19.70 -1.10 -9.51
C ALA A 262 20.67 -2.25 -9.82
N GLU A 263 20.72 -3.26 -8.95
CA GLU A 263 21.45 -4.52 -9.17
C GLU A 263 20.79 -5.36 -10.28
N GLU A 264 21.55 -6.29 -10.88
CA GLU A 264 21.14 -7.02 -12.09
C GLU A 264 19.94 -7.94 -11.90
N ASP A 265 19.62 -8.31 -10.64
CA ASP A 265 18.68 -9.40 -10.36
C ASP A 265 17.45 -9.03 -9.49
N ALA A 266 17.04 -7.76 -9.49
CA ALA A 266 15.83 -7.33 -8.80
C ALA A 266 14.81 -6.56 -9.65
N TYR A 267 13.53 -6.76 -9.35
CA TYR A 267 12.43 -5.92 -9.82
C TYR A 267 12.21 -4.75 -8.87
N TYR A 268 12.11 -3.55 -9.42
CA TYR A 268 11.88 -2.33 -8.62
C TYR A 268 10.50 -1.77 -8.92
N VAL A 269 9.70 -1.56 -7.86
CA VAL A 269 8.35 -1.00 -7.98
C VAL A 269 8.20 0.22 -7.05
N PRO A 270 7.95 1.42 -7.58
CA PRO A 270 7.81 2.63 -6.75
C PRO A 270 6.49 2.62 -5.98
N ILE A 271 6.52 2.24 -4.70
CA ILE A 271 5.30 2.06 -3.89
C ILE A 271 4.74 3.38 -3.37
N ASP A 272 5.60 4.36 -3.10
CA ASP A 272 5.23 5.73 -2.73
C ASP A 272 4.39 6.43 -3.82
N SER A 273 4.60 6.04 -5.08
CA SER A 273 3.91 6.55 -6.24
C SER A 273 2.41 6.20 -6.21
N TYR A 274 2.05 5.19 -5.43
CA TYR A 274 0.70 4.69 -5.25
C TYR A 274 0.04 5.13 -3.94
N GLY A 275 0.76 5.86 -3.08
CA GLY A 275 0.24 6.35 -1.80
C GLY A 275 0.07 5.25 -0.74
N VAL A 276 0.83 4.16 -0.90
CA VAL A 276 0.91 3.04 0.04
C VAL A 276 2.21 3.17 0.81
N SER A 277 2.19 2.90 2.13
CA SER A 277 3.41 2.93 2.93
C SER A 277 4.22 1.65 2.78
N SER A 278 5.54 1.77 2.93
CA SER A 278 6.46 0.64 3.08
C SER A 278 6.01 -0.36 4.15
N GLU A 279 5.52 0.13 5.29
CA GLU A 279 4.97 -0.71 6.38
C GLU A 279 3.77 -1.55 5.92
N GLU A 280 2.85 -0.99 5.12
CA GLU A 280 1.67 -1.71 4.62
C GLU A 280 2.05 -2.80 3.63
N VAL A 281 2.99 -2.52 2.71
CA VAL A 281 3.47 -3.50 1.74
C VAL A 281 4.21 -4.63 2.44
N THR A 282 5.14 -4.29 3.33
CA THR A 282 5.92 -5.25 4.12
C THR A 282 5.00 -6.13 4.96
N GLY A 283 4.05 -5.54 5.68
CA GLY A 283 3.09 -6.28 6.49
C GLY A 283 2.10 -7.13 5.68
N ALA A 284 1.93 -6.86 4.38
CA ALA A 284 1.20 -7.75 3.48
C ALA A 284 2.08 -8.93 3.04
N ILE A 285 3.35 -8.69 2.70
CA ILE A 285 4.29 -9.75 2.31
C ILE A 285 4.53 -10.72 3.46
N GLU A 286 4.79 -10.22 4.65
CA GLU A 286 4.95 -11.04 5.86
C GLU A 286 3.70 -11.89 6.13
N GLN A 287 2.51 -11.32 5.89
CA GLN A 287 1.23 -12.02 6.07
C GLN A 287 1.10 -13.24 5.15
N TYR A 288 1.53 -13.14 3.88
CA TYR A 288 1.33 -14.21 2.89
C TYR A 288 2.51 -15.19 2.82
N THR A 289 3.68 -14.82 3.33
CA THR A 289 4.87 -15.67 3.33
C THR A 289 5.06 -16.44 4.63
N ASP A 290 4.28 -16.16 5.68
CA ASP A 290 4.45 -16.74 7.03
C ASP A 290 5.89 -16.57 7.56
N GLY A 291 6.55 -15.47 7.14
CA GLY A 291 7.95 -15.17 7.47
C GLY A 291 9.01 -16.05 6.80
N THR A 292 8.64 -16.89 5.84
CA THR A 292 9.60 -17.76 5.12
C THR A 292 10.53 -17.00 4.18
N ILE A 293 10.08 -15.85 3.67
CA ILE A 293 10.89 -14.96 2.84
C ILE A 293 11.45 -13.86 3.74
N PRO A 294 12.78 -13.68 3.79
CA PRO A 294 13.36 -12.60 4.57
C PRO A 294 12.89 -11.26 3.99
N VAL A 295 12.14 -10.50 4.79
CA VAL A 295 11.87 -9.10 4.49
C VAL A 295 12.96 -8.28 5.18
N LEU A 296 13.84 -7.73 4.36
CA LEU A 296 14.86 -6.81 4.84
C LEU A 296 14.18 -5.44 4.98
N MET A 297 14.39 -4.79 6.12
CA MET A 297 14.08 -3.37 6.28
C MET A 297 15.40 -2.71 6.64
N GLU A 298 15.98 -1.97 5.70
CA GLU A 298 17.12 -1.12 6.05
C GLU A 298 16.67 -0.04 7.03
N SER A 299 17.38 0.02 8.17
CA SER A 299 17.17 0.94 9.29
C SER A 299 17.80 2.30 9.07
#